data_AF-A0A966UTY9-F1
#
_entry.id   AF-A0A966UTY9-F1
#
_cell.length_a   1.000
_cell.length_b   1.000
_cell.length_c   1.000
_cell.angle_alpha   90.00
_cell.angle_beta   90.00
_cell.angle_gamma   90.00
#
_symmetry.space_group_name_H-M   'P 1'
#
loop_
_entity.id
_entity.type
_entity.pdbx_description
1 polymer ?
#
loop_
_entity_poly.entity_id
_entity_poly.type
_entity_poly.pdbx_seq_one_letter_code
_entity_poly.pdbx_strand_id
1 'polypeptide(L)'
;MVTDFDCWHPDHDHVSVDTIVKTLHDNADKARALVREVLPRLAGDLHAESCPCRTALESAILTAPEARDPKMVKKLKMVAGRVLGRSQA
;
A
#
# COMPACT_ATOMS: atom_id res chain seq x y z
N MET A 1 11.79 -0.99 5.60
CA MET A 1 13.18 -0.49 5.67
C MET A 1 14.07 -1.69 5.76
N VAL A 2 15.17 -1.68 5.02
CA VAL A 2 16.16 -2.77 5.07
C VAL A 2 16.72 -2.88 6.50
N THR A 3 16.70 -4.09 7.06
CA THR A 3 17.17 -4.40 8.42
C THR A 3 18.47 -5.19 8.44
N ASP A 4 18.74 -5.92 7.38
CA ASP A 4 19.82 -6.89 7.21
C ASP A 4 19.88 -7.32 5.74
N PHE A 5 20.89 -8.12 5.39
CA PHE A 5 21.12 -8.61 4.03
C PHE A 5 20.49 -9.97 3.75
N ASP A 6 19.56 -10.44 4.59
CA ASP A 6 18.96 -11.78 4.47
C ASP A 6 20.06 -12.88 4.45
N CYS A 7 19.73 -14.13 4.11
CA CYS A 7 20.68 -15.24 4.15
C CYS A 7 21.53 -15.41 2.88
N TRP A 8 21.36 -14.57 1.86
CA TRP A 8 22.03 -14.72 0.57
C TRP A 8 23.43 -14.09 0.52
N HIS A 9 23.81 -13.27 1.50
CA HIS A 9 25.05 -12.50 1.46
C HIS A 9 26.22 -13.30 2.07
N PRO A 10 27.19 -13.76 1.26
CA PRO A 10 28.22 -14.72 1.69
C PRO A 10 29.25 -14.15 2.68
N ASP A 11 29.47 -12.84 2.67
CA ASP A 11 30.42 -12.15 3.56
C ASP A 11 29.76 -11.51 4.79
N HIS A 12 28.46 -11.76 5.01
CA HIS A 12 27.77 -11.27 6.20
C HIS A 12 27.72 -12.41 7.23
N ASP A 13 28.24 -12.16 8.43
CA ASP A 13 28.03 -13.04 9.58
C ASP A 13 26.54 -13.41 9.69
N HIS A 14 26.24 -14.65 10.09
CA HIS A 14 24.86 -15.09 10.33
C HIS A 14 24.09 -14.00 11.06
N VAL A 15 23.02 -13.53 10.42
CA VAL A 15 22.22 -12.41 10.90
C VAL A 15 21.86 -12.64 12.37
N SER A 16 22.49 -11.89 13.27
CA SER A 16 22.21 -12.01 14.70
C SER A 16 20.92 -11.25 15.04
N VAL A 17 20.10 -11.83 15.92
CA VAL A 17 18.85 -11.20 16.37
C VAL A 17 19.13 -9.82 16.94
N ASP A 18 20.22 -9.65 17.68
CA ASP A 18 20.61 -8.37 18.28
C ASP A 18 20.89 -7.28 17.24
N THR A 19 21.59 -7.63 16.15
CA THR A 19 21.85 -6.68 15.05
C THR A 19 20.57 -6.28 14.32
N ILE A 20 19.66 -7.24 14.08
CA ILE A 20 18.34 -6.94 13.47
C ILE A 20 17.55 -6.00 14.36
N VAL A 21 17.42 -6.32 15.65
CA VAL A 21 16.59 -5.56 16.60
C VAL A 21 17.11 -4.14 16.74
N LYS A 22 18.43 -3.95 16.82
CA LYS A 22 19.05 -2.62 16.81
C LYS A 22 18.69 -1.82 15.54
N THR A 23 18.96 -2.39 14.37
CA THR A 23 18.68 -1.72 13.09
C THR A 23 17.19 -1.43 12.92
N LEU A 24 16.32 -2.32 13.39
CA LEU A 24 14.87 -2.15 13.38
C LEU A 24 14.43 -0.96 14.22
N HIS A 25 14.95 -0.82 15.45
CA HIS A 25 14.63 0.31 16.32
C HIS A 25 15.09 1.64 15.72
N ASP A 26 16.33 1.71 15.24
CA ASP A 26 16.89 2.90 14.59
C ASP A 26 16.06 3.30 13.35
N ASN A 27 15.65 2.30 12.57
CA ASN A 27 14.78 2.49 11.41
C ASN A 27 13.39 2.97 11.83
N ALA A 28 12.81 2.41 12.89
CA ALA A 28 11.50 2.81 13.39
C ALA A 28 11.48 4.29 13.82
N ASP A 29 12.55 4.79 14.45
CA ASP A 29 12.69 6.21 14.78
C ASP A 29 12.77 7.09 13.53
N LYS A 30 13.57 6.69 12.55
CA LYS A 30 13.66 7.40 11.26
C LYS A 30 12.33 7.42 10.52
N ALA A 31 11.58 6.32 10.51
CA ALA A 31 10.25 6.27 9.90
C ALA A 31 9.25 7.17 10.62
N ARG A 32 9.26 7.19 11.96
CA ARG A 32 8.40 8.12 12.73
C ARG A 32 8.72 9.58 12.39
N ALA A 33 10.01 9.93 12.31
CA ALA A 33 10.42 11.27 11.90
C ALA A 33 9.97 11.58 10.47
N LEU A 34 10.21 10.67 9.52
CA LEU A 34 9.80 10.82 8.13
C LEU A 34 8.29 11.04 7.98
N VAL A 35 7.47 10.26 8.68
CA VAL A 35 6.00 10.42 8.65
C VAL A 35 5.60 11.82 9.13
N ARG A 36 6.18 12.31 10.24
CA ARG A 36 5.90 13.68 10.74
C ARG A 36 6.26 14.74 9.73
N GLU A 37 7.37 14.58 9.02
CA GLU A 37 7.85 15.55 8.03
C GLU A 37 7.05 15.52 6.71
N VAL A 38 6.57 14.34 6.30
CA VAL A 38 5.88 14.15 5.02
C VAL A 38 4.40 14.50 5.12
N LEU A 39 3.74 14.25 6.25
CA LEU A 39 2.29 14.47 6.40
C LEU A 39 1.83 15.90 6.08
N PRO A 40 2.49 16.99 6.52
CA PRO A 40 2.10 18.34 6.15
C PRO A 40 2.18 18.59 4.63
N ARG A 41 3.16 17.98 3.95
CA ARG A 41 3.34 18.10 2.50
C ARG A 41 2.24 17.38 1.74
N LEU A 42 1.85 16.19 2.21
CA LEU A 42 0.72 15.44 1.65
C LEU A 42 -0.61 16.16 1.87
N ALA A 43 -0.82 16.76 3.04
CA ALA A 43 -2.03 17.52 3.33
C ALA A 43 -2.16 18.77 2.44
N GLY A 44 -1.04 19.36 2.03
CA GLY A 44 -0.99 20.50 1.11
C GLY A 44 -0.91 20.14 -0.38
N ASP A 45 -0.94 18.86 -0.75
CA ASP A 45 -0.80 18.44 -2.15
C ASP A 45 -2.08 18.69 -2.95
N LEU A 46 -2.06 19.74 -3.77
CA LEU A 46 -3.16 20.13 -4.66
C LEU A 46 -3.40 19.12 -5.79
N HIS A 47 -2.43 18.25 -6.10
CA HIS A 47 -2.54 17.26 -7.17
C HIS A 47 -3.08 15.91 -6.68
N ALA A 48 -3.25 15.73 -5.36
CA ALA A 48 -3.66 14.45 -4.76
C ALA A 48 -4.96 13.90 -5.35
N GLU A 49 -5.94 14.77 -5.64
CA GLU A 49 -7.22 14.39 -6.26
C GLU A 49 -7.08 13.97 -7.72
N SER A 50 -6.11 14.54 -8.44
CA SER A 50 -5.82 14.19 -9.84
C SER A 50 -4.94 12.95 -10.01
N CYS A 51 -4.52 12.29 -8.91
CA CYS A 51 -3.67 11.10 -8.98
C CYS A 51 -4.37 9.97 -9.77
N PRO A 52 -3.74 9.46 -10.84
CA PRO A 52 -4.28 8.33 -11.62
C PRO A 52 -4.51 7.06 -10.78
N CYS A 53 -3.79 6.94 -9.66
CA CYS A 53 -3.96 5.86 -8.69
C CYS A 53 -5.40 5.75 -8.16
N ARG A 54 -6.15 6.85 -8.06
CA ARG A 54 -7.54 6.87 -7.55
C ARG A 54 -8.54 6.25 -8.53
N THR A 55 -8.21 6.27 -9.82
CA THR A 55 -9.04 5.71 -10.90
C THR A 55 -8.53 4.38 -11.44
N ALA A 56 -7.45 3.82 -10.88
CA ALA A 56 -6.83 2.58 -11.36
C ALA A 56 -7.79 1.39 -11.56
N LEU A 57 -8.86 1.30 -10.76
CA LEU A 57 -9.86 0.22 -10.89
C LEU A 57 -10.82 0.38 -12.08
N GLU A 58 -10.86 1.52 -12.77
CA GLU A 58 -11.79 1.76 -13.89
C GLU A 58 -11.52 0.85 -15.10
N SER A 59 -10.26 0.46 -15.31
CA SER A 59 -9.84 -0.42 -16.42
C SER A 59 -9.34 -1.79 -15.95
N ALA A 60 -9.36 -2.08 -14.65
CA ALA A 60 -8.78 -3.30 -14.09
C ALA A 60 -9.79 -4.44 -13.85
N ILE A 61 -11.11 -4.18 -13.99
CA ILE A 61 -12.15 -5.19 -13.74
C ILE A 61 -12.50 -5.91 -15.05
N LEU A 62 -12.08 -7.16 -15.15
CA LEU A 62 -12.36 -8.01 -16.32
C LEU A 62 -13.75 -8.64 -16.29
N THR A 63 -14.30 -8.92 -15.11
CA THR A 63 -15.60 -9.60 -14.98
C THR A 63 -16.75 -8.69 -15.43
N ALA A 64 -17.46 -9.10 -16.47
CA ALA A 64 -18.62 -8.39 -17.01
C ALA A 64 -19.73 -8.25 -15.96
N PRO A 65 -20.50 -7.13 -15.94
CA PRO A 65 -21.53 -6.85 -14.93
C PRO A 65 -22.50 -8.00 -14.65
N GLU A 66 -22.98 -8.66 -15.69
CA GLU A 66 -23.94 -9.77 -15.68
C GLU A 66 -23.38 -11.06 -15.06
N ALA A 67 -22.05 -11.21 -15.03
CA ALA A 67 -21.36 -12.38 -14.47
C ALA A 67 -20.91 -12.18 -13.01
N ARG A 68 -21.28 -11.06 -12.38
CA ARG A 68 -20.82 -10.73 -11.01
C ARG A 68 -21.77 -11.31 -9.96
N ASP A 69 -21.23 -12.12 -9.06
CA ASP A 69 -21.95 -12.58 -7.87
C ASP A 69 -22.31 -11.40 -6.95
N PRO A 70 -23.60 -11.15 -6.64
CA PRO A 70 -24.03 -10.09 -5.73
C PRO A 70 -23.36 -10.14 -4.34
N LYS A 71 -23.06 -11.34 -3.82
CA LYS A 71 -22.37 -11.49 -2.52
C LYS A 71 -20.94 -10.94 -2.60
N MET A 72 -20.24 -11.22 -3.70
CA MET A 72 -18.89 -10.72 -3.93
C MET A 72 -18.86 -9.21 -4.14
N VAL A 73 -19.82 -8.65 -4.89
CA VAL A 73 -19.96 -7.20 -5.05
C VAL A 73 -20.17 -6.52 -3.69
N LYS A 74 -21.04 -7.08 -2.84
CA LYS A 74 -21.27 -6.56 -1.49
C LYS A 74 -20.00 -6.61 -0.63
N LYS A 75 -19.25 -7.71 -0.69
CA LYS A 75 -17.97 -7.87 0.04
C LYS A 75 -16.93 -6.84 -0.39
N LEU A 76 -16.87 -6.49 -1.67
CA LEU A 76 -15.88 -5.57 -2.24
C LEU A 76 -16.26 -4.08 -2.16
N LYS A 77 -17.39 -3.74 -1.53
CA LYS A 77 -17.93 -2.36 -1.49
C LYS A 77 -16.91 -1.30 -1.06
N MET A 78 -16.04 -1.58 -0.08
CA MET A 78 -15.10 -0.58 0.44
C MET A 78 -13.92 -0.30 -0.48
N VAL A 79 -13.56 -1.25 -1.35
CA VAL A 79 -12.39 -1.12 -2.24
C VAL A 79 -12.84 -0.74 -3.65
N ALA A 80 -13.87 -1.43 -4.17
CA ALA A 80 -14.30 -1.32 -5.56
C ALA A 80 -15.74 -0.80 -5.71
N GLY A 81 -16.40 -0.37 -4.63
CA GLY A 81 -17.80 0.08 -4.66
C GLY A 81 -18.08 1.21 -5.65
N ARG A 82 -17.12 2.11 -5.88
CA ARG A 82 -17.21 3.18 -6.88
C ARG A 82 -17.36 2.66 -8.32
N VAL A 83 -16.72 1.53 -8.64
CA VAL A 83 -16.70 0.94 -9.99
C VAL A 83 -17.76 -0.16 -10.12
N LEU A 84 -17.96 -0.97 -9.09
CA LEU A 84 -18.93 -2.08 -9.09
C LEU A 84 -20.36 -1.66 -8.74
N GLY A 85 -20.55 -0.53 -8.04
CA GLY A 85 -21.85 0.03 -7.69
C GLY A 85 -22.49 0.87 -8.79
N ARG A 86 -21.77 1.11 -9.89
CA ARG A 86 -22.34 1.64 -11.14
C ARG A 86 -23.10 0.50 -11.83
N SER A 87 -24.25 0.11 -11.29
CA SER A 87 -25.25 -0.57 -12.10
C SER A 87 -25.65 0.38 -13.21
N GLN A 88 -25.61 -0.13 -14.44
CA GLN A 88 -25.82 0.58 -15.71
C GLN A 88 -26.99 1.57 -15.64
N ALA A 89 -26.75 2.80 -16.12
CA ALA A 89 -27.77 3.58 -16.79
C ALA A 89 -28.07 2.94 -18.15
#